data_AF-A0AAP2D5H1-F1
#
_entry.id   AF-A0AAP2D5H1-F1
#
_cell.length_a   1.000
_cell.length_b   1.000
_cell.length_c   1.000
_cell.angle_alpha   90.00
_cell.angle_beta   90.00
_cell.angle_gamma   90.00
#
_symmetry.space_group_name_H-M   'P 1'
#
loop_
_entity.id
_entity.type
_entity.pdbx_description
1 polymer ?
#
loop_
_entity_poly.entity_id
_entity_poly.type
_entity_poly.pdbx_seq_one_letter_code
_entity_poly.pdbx_strand_id
1 'polypeptide(L)'
;MEWFYRLPGVQALQGAEAFFAFFDVPYNADQLSRRQVPVLREFHRRLMAAVPLRNALDDAPDADWQLARRLLAESYQHGVGGGRDDANV
;
A
#
# COMPACT_ATOMS: atom_id res chain seq x y z
N MET A 1 -15.03 5.76 -2.42
CA MET A 1 -13.58 5.52 -2.60
C MET A 1 -12.74 6.79 -2.34
N GLU A 2 -13.20 7.71 -1.48
CA GLU A 2 -12.75 9.12 -1.55
C GLU A 2 -11.67 9.52 -0.53
N TRP A 3 -11.34 8.69 0.46
CA TRP A 3 -10.36 9.05 1.50
C TRP A 3 -8.92 8.95 0.99
N PHE A 4 -8.61 7.95 0.16
CA PHE A 4 -7.26 7.79 -0.41
C PHE A 4 -6.94 8.92 -1.39
N TYR A 5 -7.90 9.32 -2.24
CA TYR A 5 -7.74 10.47 -3.13
C TYR A 5 -7.75 11.82 -2.40
N ARG A 6 -8.20 11.85 -1.14
CA ARG A 6 -8.08 13.01 -0.23
C ARG A 6 -6.68 13.18 0.34
N LEU A 7 -5.81 12.17 0.26
CA LEU A 7 -4.42 12.32 0.67
C LEU A 7 -3.72 13.35 -0.25
N PRO A 8 -3.19 14.45 0.30
CA PRO A 8 -2.57 15.49 -0.51
C PRO A 8 -1.36 14.91 -1.23
N GLY A 9 -1.32 15.01 -2.57
CA GLY A 9 -0.21 14.52 -3.38
C GLY A 9 -0.39 13.11 -3.98
N VAL A 10 -1.25 12.24 -3.42
CA VAL A 10 -1.45 10.86 -3.92
C VAL A 10 -1.92 10.82 -5.39
N GLN A 11 -2.78 11.76 -5.77
CA GLN A 11 -3.32 11.89 -7.13
C GLN A 11 -2.28 12.39 -8.15
N ALA A 12 -1.19 13.01 -7.68
CA ALA A 12 -0.06 13.42 -8.52
C ALA A 12 0.97 12.30 -8.69
N LEU A 13 0.92 11.24 -7.87
CA LEU A 13 1.82 10.10 -7.96
C LEU A 13 1.42 9.21 -9.13
N GLN A 14 2.32 9.11 -10.11
CA GLN A 14 2.17 8.26 -11.28
C GLN A 14 3.19 7.13 -11.18
N GLY A 15 2.70 5.89 -11.03
CA GLY A 15 3.54 4.69 -10.97
C GLY A 15 3.87 4.24 -9.55
N ALA A 16 4.15 2.94 -9.40
CA ALA A 16 4.32 2.30 -8.10
C ALA A 16 5.43 2.97 -7.27
N GLU A 17 6.59 3.21 -7.87
CA GLU A 17 7.77 3.77 -7.20
C GLU A 17 7.48 5.11 -6.51
N ALA A 18 6.69 5.97 -7.14
CA ALA A 18 6.28 7.24 -6.57
C ALA A 18 5.44 7.06 -5.29
N PHE A 19 4.57 6.05 -5.24
CA PHE A 19 3.84 5.70 -4.01
C PHE A 19 4.78 5.22 -2.91
N PHE A 20 5.72 4.33 -3.21
CA PHE A 20 6.65 3.82 -2.19
C PHE A 20 7.57 4.91 -1.65
N ALA A 21 8.08 5.78 -2.52
CA ALA A 21 8.88 6.94 -2.12
C ALA A 21 8.07 7.93 -1.27
N PHE A 22 6.82 8.18 -1.64
CA PHE A 22 5.96 9.12 -0.92
C PHE A 22 5.57 8.63 0.48
N PHE A 23 5.27 7.33 0.62
CA PHE A 23 4.94 6.71 1.91
C PHE A 23 6.17 6.29 2.74
N ASP A 24 7.38 6.61 2.28
CA ASP A 24 8.65 6.21 2.91
C ASP A 24 8.68 4.70 3.23
N VAL A 25 8.24 3.89 2.26
CA VAL A 25 8.23 2.42 2.39
C VAL A 25 9.48 1.87 1.72
N PRO A 26 10.29 1.05 2.40
CA PRO A 26 11.47 0.45 1.77
C PRO A 26 11.04 -0.47 0.64
N TYR A 27 11.51 -0.18 -0.57
CA TYR A 27 11.25 -0.97 -1.77
C TYR A 27 12.53 -1.20 -2.56
N ASN A 28 12.57 -2.28 -3.34
CA ASN A 28 13.63 -2.56 -4.29
C ASN A 28 13.10 -2.26 -5.69
N ALA A 29 13.71 -1.28 -6.36
CA ALA A 29 13.26 -0.81 -7.68
C ALA A 29 13.26 -1.92 -8.74
N ASP A 30 14.23 -2.85 -8.72
CA ASP A 30 14.28 -3.94 -9.70
C ASP A 30 13.11 -4.94 -9.51
N GLN A 31 12.81 -5.30 -8.26
CA GLN A 31 11.68 -6.17 -7.93
C GLN A 31 10.34 -5.48 -8.20
N LEU A 32 10.24 -4.20 -7.83
CA LEU A 32 9.03 -3.43 -8.01
C LEU A 32 8.75 -3.19 -9.50
N SER A 33 9.76 -2.84 -10.29
CA SER A 33 9.61 -2.65 -11.74
C SER A 33 9.08 -3.91 -12.45
N ARG A 34 9.59 -5.10 -12.06
CA ARG A 34 9.14 -6.40 -12.59
C ARG A 34 7.75 -6.83 -12.12
N ARG A 35 7.31 -6.39 -10.94
CA ARG A 35 6.05 -6.83 -10.28
C ARG A 35 5.10 -5.67 -9.97
N GLN A 36 5.26 -4.52 -10.62
CA GLN A 36 4.51 -3.31 -10.29
C GLN A 36 3.00 -3.51 -10.45
N VAL A 37 2.58 -4.18 -11.52
CA VAL A 37 1.17 -4.42 -11.84
C VAL A 37 0.48 -5.27 -10.77
N PRO A 38 0.98 -6.48 -10.42
CA PRO A 38 0.35 -7.28 -9.36
C PRO A 38 0.44 -6.63 -7.98
N VAL A 39 1.54 -5.94 -7.66
CA VAL A 39 1.71 -5.24 -6.37
C VAL A 39 0.70 -4.09 -6.24
N LEU A 40 0.57 -3.24 -7.26
CA LEU A 40 -0.42 -2.15 -7.29
C LEU A 40 -1.84 -2.67 -7.25
N ARG A 41 -2.15 -3.75 -7.99
CA ARG A 41 -3.50 -4.33 -8.01
C ARG A 41 -3.89 -4.87 -6.64
N GLU A 42 -2.99 -5.56 -5.96
CA GLU A 42 -3.25 -6.08 -4.62
C GLU A 42 -3.33 -4.94 -3.58
N PHE A 43 -2.49 -3.92 -3.71
CA PHE A 43 -2.60 -2.71 -2.88
C PHE A 43 -3.97 -2.06 -3.03
N HIS A 44 -4.43 -1.85 -4.27
CA HIS A 44 -5.73 -1.24 -4.54
C HIS A 44 -6.87 -2.11 -3.98
N ARG A 45 -6.76 -3.44 -4.08
CA ARG A 45 -7.74 -4.39 -3.52
C ARG A 45 -7.82 -4.31 -1.99
N ARG A 46 -6.66 -4.30 -1.32
CA ARG A 46 -6.57 -4.19 0.14
C ARG A 46 -7.04 -2.82 0.63
N LEU A 47 -6.71 -1.77 -0.09
CA LEU A 47 -7.20 -0.41 0.16
C LEU A 47 -8.73 -0.36 0.13
N MET A 48 -9.35 -0.94 -0.90
CA MET A 48 -10.82 -1.02 -1.02
C MET A 48 -11.45 -1.82 0.11
N ALA A 49 -10.81 -2.92 0.54
CA ALA A 49 -11.28 -3.71 1.67
C ALA A 49 -11.13 -2.98 3.02
N ALA A 50 -10.17 -2.06 3.15
CA ALA A 50 -9.94 -1.29 4.37
C ALA A 50 -10.83 -0.04 4.47
N VAL A 51 -11.42 0.45 3.37
CA VAL A 51 -12.40 1.56 3.35
C VAL A 51 -13.57 1.36 4.33
N PRO A 52 -14.27 0.22 4.37
CA PRO A 52 -15.35 0.00 5.34
C PRO A 52 -14.85 -0.06 6.78
N LEU A 53 -13.62 -0.52 7.02
CA LEU A 53 -12.99 -0.54 8.34
C LEU A 53 -12.68 0.88 8.84
N ARG A 54 -12.29 1.78 7.92
CA ARG A 54 -12.06 3.21 8.19
C ARG A 54 -13.32 3.95 8.59
N ASN A 55 -14.49 3.63 8.02
CA ASN A 55 -15.75 4.25 8.45
C ASN A 55 -16.07 4.01 9.94
N ALA A 56 -15.45 3.00 10.57
CA ALA A 56 -15.61 2.70 12.00
C ALA A 56 -14.51 3.29 12.90
N LEU A 57 -13.39 3.77 12.32
CA LEU A 57 -12.24 4.32 13.03
C LEU A 57 -12.16 5.82 12.75
N ASP A 58 -12.37 6.62 13.78
CA ASP A 58 -12.45 8.09 13.84
C ASP A 58 -11.51 8.84 12.85
N ASP A 59 -11.95 10.03 12.42
CA ASP A 59 -11.46 10.89 11.31
C ASP A 59 -10.05 11.48 11.55
N ALA A 60 -9.08 10.64 11.92
CA ALA A 60 -7.69 11.06 12.07
C ALA A 60 -6.97 10.98 10.72
N PRO A 61 -6.59 12.11 10.09
CA PRO A 61 -5.90 12.10 8.79
C PRO A 61 -4.57 11.33 8.83
N ASP A 62 -3.91 11.31 9.99
CA ASP A 62 -2.67 10.54 10.20
C ASP A 62 -2.92 9.02 10.11
N ALA A 63 -4.08 8.55 10.56
CA ALA A 63 -4.44 7.14 10.48
C ALA A 63 -4.66 6.68 9.02
N ASP A 64 -5.07 7.57 8.11
CA ASP A 64 -5.23 7.23 6.68
C ASP A 64 -3.86 6.99 6.06
N TRP A 65 -2.91 7.86 6.40
CA TRP A 65 -1.54 7.76 5.97
C TRP A 65 -0.87 6.47 6.47
N GLN A 66 -0.98 6.19 7.76
CA GLN A 66 -0.41 4.98 8.37
C GLN A 66 -1.03 3.70 7.79
N LEU A 67 -2.35 3.70 7.57
CA LEU A 67 -3.05 2.56 6.98
C LEU A 67 -2.60 2.31 5.54
N ALA A 68 -2.54 3.36 4.72
CA ALA A 68 -2.05 3.27 3.35
C ALA A 68 -0.60 2.75 3.30
N ARG A 69 0.29 3.29 4.15
CA ARG A 69 1.69 2.84 4.27
C ARG A 69 1.77 1.35 4.61
N ARG A 70 0.96 0.89 5.58
CA ARG A 70 0.94 -0.50 6.01
C ARG A 70 0.43 -1.43 4.90
N LEU A 71 -0.68 -1.08 4.25
CA LEU A 71 -1.23 -1.87 3.15
C LEU A 71 -0.25 -1.95 1.97
N LEU A 72 0.46 -0.87 1.65
CA LEU A 72 1.46 -0.83 0.59
C LEU A 72 2.65 -1.74 0.91
N ALA A 73 3.16 -1.67 2.14
CA ALA A 73 4.24 -2.54 2.62
C ALA A 73 3.82 -4.02 2.59
N GLU A 74 2.63 -4.34 3.08
CA GLU A 74 2.12 -5.72 3.07
C GLU A 74 1.90 -6.25 1.65
N SER A 75 1.35 -5.45 0.74
CA SER A 75 1.20 -5.84 -0.67
C SER A 75 2.53 -6.08 -1.36
N TYR A 76 3.55 -5.28 -1.03
CA TYR A 76 4.90 -5.46 -1.55
C TYR A 76 5.57 -6.72 -0.98
N GLN A 77 5.49 -6.93 0.34
CA GLN A 77 6.01 -8.14 0.98
C GLN A 77 5.34 -9.41 0.44
N HIS A 78 4.03 -9.37 0.20
CA HIS A 78 3.31 -10.50 -0.39
C HIS A 78 3.71 -10.74 -1.85
N GLY A 79 3.95 -9.67 -2.62
CA GLY A 79 4.38 -9.74 -4.01
C GLY A 79 5.84 -10.14 -4.21
N VAL A 80 6.73 -9.83 -3.25
CA VAL A 80 8.17 -10.16 -3.29
C VAL A 80 8.47 -11.47 -2.57
N GLY A 81 7.80 -11.71 -1.45
CA GLY A 81 7.94 -12.87 -0.56
C GLY A 81 7.10 -14.08 -0.93
N GLY A 82 6.81 -14.30 -2.23
CA GLY A 82 6.23 -15.55 -2.75
C GLY A 82 7.17 -16.76 -2.64
N GLY A 83 7.88 -16.87 -1.52
CA GLY A 83 8.84 -17.90 -1.16
C GLY A 83 8.89 -18.02 0.37
N ARG A 84 7.84 -18.60 0.94
CA ARG A 84 7.88 -19.45 2.15
C ARG A 84 8.41 -18.79 3.43
N ASP A 85 7.47 -18.29 4.24
CA ASP A 85 7.61 -18.28 5.70
C ASP A 85 6.52 -19.19 6.27
N ASP A 86 6.77 -20.50 6.11
CA ASP A 86 6.30 -21.52 7.04
C ASP A 86 7.49 -21.77 7.97
N ALA A 87 7.55 -21.04 9.09
CA ALA A 87 8.27 -21.45 10.29
C ALA A 87 8.00 -20.50 11.47
N ASN A 88 7.34 -21.06 12.51
CA ASN A 88 7.65 -20.86 13.93
C ASN A 88 7.13 -19.54 14.58
N VAL A 89 6.31 -19.53 15.65
CA VAL A 89 6.05 -20.48 16.75
C VAL A 89 4.64 -20.27 17.31
#